data_AF-A0A194QYW7-F1
#
_entry.id   AF-A0A194QYW7-F1
#
_cell.length_a   1.000
_cell.length_b   1.000
_cell.length_c   1.000
_cell.angle_alpha   90.00
_cell.angle_beta   90.00
_cell.angle_gamma   90.00
#
_symmetry.space_group_name_H-M   'P 1'
#
loop_
_entity.id
_entity.type
_entity.pdbx_description
1 polymer ?
#
loop_
_entity_poly.entity_id
_entity_poly.type
_entity_poly.pdbx_seq_one_letter_code
_entity_poly.pdbx_strand_id
1 'polypeptide(L)'
;MAAIGSVSTTAATWVNRCSDSLECLDLDEEQPLAQLGAVQADKLTLFFTELLDHDRDDVICDQDFDNFFEKLAHFADWSNNSSEFHILLEVKQEFIEHFINPLPAKWSDLPYYKRVCGPEAGGFPGRTTLEGWLARWALYLSDMKRFTDLPLYLQYLCKIMFNVIDRTGTGAITKQSLAAFYRSVIGLPATRIDEIIDTAYDRMTSNGYLILDYGTFVHCFTNWLMGKNPNGPEQWVLVPPKGSLPQPPFPVDYSALNTEPAKLEPYAPDKKTNRHSVIV
;
A
#
# COMPACT_ATOMS: atom_id res chain seq x y z
N MET A 1 -49.70 -18.34 -40.85
CA MET A 1 -48.78 -17.24 -41.19
C MET A 1 -49.01 -16.12 -40.19
N ALA A 2 -48.24 -16.11 -39.10
CA ALA A 2 -48.14 -14.98 -38.16
C ALA A 2 -46.78 -15.14 -37.47
N ALA A 3 -45.93 -14.12 -37.61
CA ALA A 3 -44.53 -14.15 -37.25
C ALA A 3 -44.32 -14.08 -35.74
N ILE A 4 -43.35 -14.86 -35.26
CA ILE A 4 -42.77 -14.78 -33.93
C ILE A 4 -41.84 -13.56 -33.94
N GLY A 5 -42.26 -12.46 -33.32
CA GLY A 5 -41.42 -11.28 -33.10
C GLY A 5 -40.89 -11.30 -31.67
N SER A 6 -39.61 -11.65 -31.51
CA SER A 6 -38.89 -11.59 -30.24
C SER A 6 -38.82 -10.14 -29.72
N VAL A 7 -39.22 -9.96 -28.47
CA VAL A 7 -38.97 -8.71 -27.73
C VAL A 7 -37.48 -8.68 -27.43
N SER A 8 -36.74 -7.76 -28.05
CA SER A 8 -35.35 -7.48 -27.70
C SER A 8 -35.35 -6.78 -26.34
N THR A 9 -34.96 -7.52 -25.31
CA THR A 9 -34.72 -7.02 -23.96
C THR A 9 -33.51 -6.09 -24.00
N THR A 10 -33.70 -4.78 -24.00
CA THR A 10 -32.62 -3.85 -23.70
C THR A 10 -32.37 -3.91 -22.20
N ALA A 11 -31.52 -4.84 -21.77
CA ALA A 11 -30.93 -4.82 -20.45
C ALA A 11 -30.05 -3.55 -20.36
N ALA A 12 -30.49 -2.56 -19.59
CA ALA A 12 -29.65 -1.45 -19.20
C ALA A 12 -28.68 -1.96 -18.13
N THR A 13 -27.58 -2.58 -18.58
CA THR A 13 -26.41 -2.81 -17.74
C THR A 13 -25.72 -1.46 -17.50
N TRP A 14 -25.32 -1.24 -16.25
CA TRP A 14 -24.43 -0.16 -15.87
C TRP A 14 -23.09 -0.35 -16.56
N VAL A 15 -22.94 0.27 -17.73
CA VAL A 15 -21.63 0.56 -18.31
C VAL A 15 -21.21 1.88 -17.70
N ASN A 16 -20.13 1.87 -16.91
CA ASN A 16 -19.40 3.09 -16.62
C ASN A 16 -18.86 3.60 -17.95
N ARG A 17 -19.61 4.49 -18.60
CA ARG A 17 -19.07 5.29 -19.69
C ARG A 17 -18.13 6.26 -19.00
N CYS A 18 -16.83 5.99 -19.07
CA CYS A 18 -15.84 7.04 -18.93
C CYS A 18 -16.40 8.25 -19.67
N SER A 19 -16.64 9.33 -18.95
CA SER A 19 -17.03 10.59 -19.57
C SER A 19 -16.00 10.89 -20.64
N ASP A 20 -16.47 11.01 -21.88
CA ASP A 20 -15.75 11.60 -23.00
C ASP A 20 -15.32 13.02 -22.61
N SER A 21 -14.20 13.10 -21.89
CA SER A 21 -13.25 14.21 -21.96
C SER A 21 -12.12 13.74 -22.88
N LEU A 22 -12.54 13.37 -24.09
CA LEU A 22 -11.69 13.21 -25.26
C LEU A 22 -11.64 14.58 -25.96
N GLU A 23 -11.20 15.59 -25.21
CA GLU A 23 -10.87 16.90 -25.76
C GLU A 23 -9.45 17.23 -25.28
N CYS A 24 -8.57 17.38 -26.28
CA CYS A 24 -7.11 17.57 -26.21
C CYS A 24 -6.29 16.31 -25.87
N LEU A 25 -6.17 15.41 -26.86
CA LEU A 25 -4.94 14.64 -27.02
C LEU A 25 -3.80 15.62 -27.30
N ASP A 26 -3.19 16.16 -26.26
CA ASP A 26 -1.83 16.69 -26.36
C ASP A 26 -0.92 15.47 -26.58
N LEU A 27 -0.70 15.13 -27.85
CA LEU A 27 0.12 14.00 -28.32
C LEU A 27 1.63 14.17 -28.00
N ASP A 28 1.99 15.10 -27.12
CA ASP A 28 3.35 15.39 -26.66
C ASP A 28 3.50 15.30 -25.13
N GLU A 29 2.48 14.80 -24.40
CA GLU A 29 2.65 14.61 -22.95
C GLU A 29 3.67 13.50 -22.65
N GLU A 30 4.70 13.87 -21.88
CA GLU A 30 5.72 12.99 -21.34
C GLU A 30 5.09 11.92 -20.42
N GLN A 31 4.59 10.83 -21.01
CA GLN A 31 3.92 9.79 -20.24
C GLN A 31 4.94 8.86 -19.55
N PRO A 32 4.66 8.42 -18.31
CA PRO A 32 5.49 7.44 -17.62
C PRO A 32 5.38 6.06 -18.29
N LEU A 33 6.47 5.28 -18.26
CA LEU A 33 6.45 3.90 -18.75
C LEU A 33 5.57 2.96 -17.90
N ALA A 34 5.37 3.30 -16.62
CA ALA A 34 4.59 2.51 -15.68
C ALA A 34 3.90 3.43 -14.68
N GLN A 35 2.73 2.99 -14.18
CA GLN A 35 1.96 3.72 -13.18
C GLN A 35 1.55 2.80 -12.03
N LEU A 36 1.58 3.34 -10.82
CA LEU A 36 1.07 2.67 -9.63
C LEU A 36 -0.45 2.82 -9.56
N GLY A 37 -1.14 1.80 -9.06
CA GLY A 37 -2.54 1.99 -8.65
C GLY A 37 -2.63 2.95 -7.46
N ALA A 38 -3.76 3.66 -7.30
CA ALA A 38 -3.96 4.64 -6.23
C ALA A 38 -3.58 4.11 -4.84
N VAL A 39 -4.07 2.92 -4.48
CA VAL A 39 -3.77 2.29 -3.18
C VAL A 39 -2.28 1.95 -3.02
N GLN A 40 -1.58 1.61 -4.10
CA GLN A 40 -0.14 1.35 -4.06
C GLN A 40 0.63 2.66 -3.84
N ALA A 41 0.25 3.72 -4.56
CA ALA A 41 0.83 5.04 -4.40
C ALA A 41 0.64 5.57 -2.97
N ASP A 42 -0.54 5.39 -2.37
CA ASP A 42 -0.82 5.80 -0.98
C ASP A 42 0.11 5.07 0.01
N LYS A 43 0.27 3.75 -0.12
CA LYS A 43 1.14 2.94 0.75
C LYS A 43 2.60 3.36 0.63
N LEU A 44 3.07 3.59 -0.58
CA LEU A 44 4.45 4.01 -0.84
C LEU A 44 4.70 5.46 -0.43
N THR A 45 3.67 6.31 -0.46
CA THR A 45 3.71 7.66 0.10
C THR A 45 3.81 7.64 1.62
N LEU A 46 3.05 6.76 2.29
CA LEU A 46 3.20 6.55 3.73
C LEU A 46 4.59 6.00 4.08
N PHE A 47 5.15 5.11 3.26
CA PHE A 47 6.51 4.63 3.47
C PHE A 47 7.54 5.76 3.34
N PHE A 48 7.37 6.65 2.36
CA PHE A 48 8.21 7.82 2.20
C PHE A 48 8.10 8.74 3.43
N THR A 49 6.89 9.20 3.73
CA THR A 49 6.63 10.30 4.69
C THR A 49 6.73 9.92 6.16
N GLU A 50 6.42 8.67 6.52
CA GLU A 50 6.39 8.27 7.94
C GLU A 50 7.63 7.50 8.38
N LEU A 51 8.32 6.84 7.45
CA LEU A 51 9.40 5.92 7.77
C LEU A 51 10.78 6.42 7.33
N LEU A 52 10.87 7.22 6.27
CA LEU A 52 12.13 7.67 5.71
C LEU A 52 12.34 9.17 5.95
N ASP A 53 11.40 10.02 5.51
CA ASP A 53 11.46 11.48 5.65
C ASP A 53 11.08 11.94 7.07
N HIS A 54 12.01 11.74 8.02
CA HIS A 54 11.79 12.08 9.43
C HIS A 54 11.98 13.57 9.73
N ASP A 55 12.81 14.29 8.96
CA ASP A 55 13.02 15.73 9.12
C ASP A 55 12.00 16.59 8.35
N ARG A 56 11.15 15.95 7.54
CA ARG A 56 10.03 16.56 6.79
C ARG A 56 10.50 17.61 5.81
N ASP A 57 11.57 17.29 5.10
CA ASP A 57 12.11 18.15 4.05
C ASP A 57 11.56 17.78 2.64
N ASP A 58 10.60 16.85 2.60
CA ASP A 58 9.92 16.33 1.41
C ASP A 58 10.86 15.64 0.40
N VAL A 59 12.09 15.30 0.83
CA VAL A 59 13.05 14.50 0.08
C VAL A 59 13.60 13.35 0.92
N ILE A 60 14.20 12.37 0.27
CA ILE A 60 14.95 11.31 0.93
C ILE A 60 16.36 11.33 0.39
N CYS A 61 17.34 11.23 1.28
CA CYS A 61 18.75 11.09 0.97
C CYS A 61 19.37 9.85 1.65
N ASP A 62 20.67 9.66 1.47
CA ASP A 62 21.43 8.56 2.08
C ASP A 62 21.30 8.53 3.62
N GLN A 63 21.32 9.72 4.25
CA GLN A 63 21.21 9.84 5.71
C GLN A 63 19.86 9.36 6.25
N ASP A 64 18.77 9.53 5.48
CA ASP A 64 17.44 9.05 5.89
C ASP A 64 17.38 7.53 5.90
N PHE A 65 18.03 6.90 4.92
CA PHE A 65 18.22 5.45 4.93
C PHE A 65 19.10 5.02 6.11
N ASP A 66 20.21 5.68 6.37
CA ASP A 66 21.04 5.40 7.56
C ASP A 66 20.21 5.45 8.84
N ASN A 67 19.45 6.52 9.04
CA ASN A 67 18.59 6.70 10.22
C ASN A 67 17.55 5.59 10.33
N PHE A 68 16.85 5.26 9.24
CA PHE A 68 15.82 4.23 9.24
C PHE A 68 16.40 2.84 9.53
N PHE A 69 17.47 2.45 8.83
CA PHE A 69 18.07 1.13 9.01
C PHE A 69 18.79 0.99 10.36
N GLU A 70 19.44 2.04 10.88
CA GLU A 70 19.97 2.03 12.25
C GLU A 70 18.86 1.89 13.29
N LYS A 71 17.72 2.55 13.09
CA LYS A 71 16.55 2.43 13.97
C LYS A 71 16.00 1.01 13.99
N LEU A 72 15.96 0.31 12.84
CA LEU A 72 15.58 -1.11 12.77
C LEU A 72 16.57 -1.99 13.54
N ALA A 73 17.87 -1.82 13.30
CA ALA A 73 18.91 -2.59 13.98
C ALA A 73 18.87 -2.38 15.50
N HIS A 74 18.73 -1.13 15.95
CA HIS A 74 18.61 -0.78 17.35
C HIS A 74 17.34 -1.37 17.98
N PHE A 75 16.19 -1.29 17.30
CA PHE A 75 14.96 -1.88 17.81
C PHE A 75 15.06 -3.40 17.96
N ALA A 76 15.76 -4.07 17.03
CA ALA A 76 15.95 -5.51 17.04
C ALA A 76 17.12 -5.98 17.93
N ASP A 77 17.82 -5.06 18.61
CA ASP A 77 19.01 -5.31 19.41
C ASP A 77 20.13 -6.04 18.62
N TRP A 78 20.28 -5.74 17.33
CA TRP A 78 21.30 -6.35 16.49
C TRP A 78 22.68 -5.71 16.70
N SER A 79 23.69 -6.55 16.89
CA SER A 79 25.08 -6.10 16.97
C SER A 79 25.66 -5.86 15.57
N ASN A 80 26.62 -4.95 15.45
CA ASN A 80 27.29 -4.65 14.17
C ASN A 80 28.06 -5.85 13.56
N ASN A 81 28.24 -6.94 14.32
CA ASN A 81 28.89 -8.17 13.86
C ASN A 81 27.89 -9.30 13.56
N SER A 82 26.57 -9.05 13.69
CA SER A 82 25.57 -10.08 13.42
C SER A 82 25.32 -10.21 11.92
N SER A 83 24.95 -11.42 11.49
CA SER A 83 24.58 -11.68 10.10
C SER A 83 23.40 -10.81 9.65
N GLU A 84 22.43 -10.60 10.54
CA GLU A 84 21.25 -9.79 10.28
C GLU A 84 21.61 -8.34 10.00
N PHE A 85 22.57 -7.79 10.75
CA PHE A 85 23.06 -6.43 10.53
C PHE A 85 23.80 -6.30 9.19
N HIS A 86 24.62 -7.28 8.80
CA HIS A 86 25.29 -7.23 7.50
C HIS A 86 24.30 -7.33 6.33
N ILE A 87 23.30 -8.20 6.41
CA ILE A 87 22.23 -8.29 5.39
C ILE A 87 21.45 -6.98 5.34
N LEU A 88 21.21 -6.33 6.49
CA LEU A 88 20.56 -5.02 6.55
C LEU A 88 21.34 -3.95 5.76
N LEU A 89 22.67 -3.92 5.89
CA LEU A 89 23.52 -2.99 5.16
C LEU A 89 23.52 -3.26 3.65
N GLU A 90 23.53 -4.52 3.23
CA GLU A 90 23.41 -4.88 1.81
C GLU A 90 22.07 -4.42 1.24
N VAL A 91 20.97 -4.62 1.97
CA VAL A 91 19.65 -4.13 1.56
C VAL A 91 19.63 -2.61 1.49
N LYS A 92 20.21 -1.91 2.47
CA LYS A 92 20.34 -0.44 2.43
C LYS A 92 21.07 0.03 1.17
N GLN A 93 22.20 -0.59 0.85
CA GLN A 93 22.99 -0.24 -0.33
C GLN A 93 22.17 -0.40 -1.63
N GLU A 94 21.39 -1.47 -1.72
CA GLU A 94 20.49 -1.68 -2.86
C GLU A 94 19.38 -0.62 -2.93
N PHE A 95 18.84 -0.17 -1.79
CA PHE A 95 17.89 0.95 -1.75
C PHE A 95 18.52 2.25 -2.26
N ILE A 96 19.75 2.57 -1.84
CA ILE A 96 20.48 3.75 -2.32
C ILE A 96 20.71 3.66 -3.83
N GLU A 97 21.15 2.51 -4.33
CA GLU A 97 21.39 2.28 -5.76
C GLU A 97 20.12 2.47 -6.60
N HIS A 98 18.97 1.98 -6.13
CA HIS A 98 17.74 2.00 -6.90
C HIS A 98 16.93 3.30 -6.74
N PHE A 99 16.97 3.92 -5.56
CA PHE A 99 16.10 5.06 -5.23
C PHE A 99 16.81 6.41 -5.15
N ILE A 100 18.12 6.43 -4.91
CA ILE A 100 18.90 7.67 -4.78
C ILE A 100 19.82 7.89 -5.97
N ASN A 101 20.53 6.86 -6.41
CA ASN A 101 21.46 6.97 -7.53
C ASN A 101 20.71 7.23 -8.85
N PRO A 102 21.41 7.78 -9.86
CA PRO A 102 20.81 8.04 -11.16
C PRO A 102 20.21 6.77 -11.78
N LEU A 103 19.04 6.90 -12.40
CA LEU A 103 18.43 5.79 -13.10
C LEU A 103 19.33 5.27 -14.25
N PRO A 104 19.28 3.97 -14.56
CA PRO A 104 19.92 3.42 -15.75
C PRO A 104 19.57 4.20 -17.01
N ALA A 105 20.53 4.36 -17.94
CA ALA A 105 20.39 5.16 -19.18
C ALA A 105 19.11 4.85 -19.97
N LYS A 106 18.68 3.57 -19.99
CA LYS A 106 17.42 3.12 -20.63
C LYS A 106 16.16 3.84 -20.13
N TRP A 107 16.21 4.45 -18.94
CA TRP A 107 15.10 5.18 -18.33
C TRP A 107 15.43 6.65 -18.07
N SER A 108 16.66 6.97 -17.64
CA SER A 108 17.04 8.36 -17.29
C SER A 108 17.03 9.32 -18.47
N ASP A 109 17.19 8.83 -19.70
CA ASP A 109 17.13 9.67 -20.91
C ASP A 109 15.68 9.99 -21.35
N LEU A 110 14.67 9.35 -20.75
CA LEU A 110 13.27 9.61 -21.08
C LEU A 110 12.80 10.92 -20.42
N PRO A 111 12.06 11.78 -21.14
CA PRO A 111 11.71 13.12 -20.66
C PRO A 111 11.03 13.13 -19.29
N TYR A 112 10.02 12.27 -19.09
CA TYR A 112 9.32 12.12 -17.81
C TYR A 112 10.28 11.80 -16.65
N TYR A 113 11.14 10.79 -16.80
CA TYR A 113 12.05 10.38 -15.72
C TYR A 113 13.18 11.37 -15.50
N LYS A 114 13.63 12.08 -16.54
CA LYS A 114 14.57 13.18 -16.39
C LYS A 114 13.98 14.30 -15.52
N ARG A 115 12.70 14.62 -15.72
CA ARG A 115 11.98 15.64 -14.95
C ARG A 115 11.77 15.25 -13.49
N VAL A 116 11.40 13.99 -13.21
CA VAL A 116 10.96 13.56 -11.86
C VAL A 116 12.01 12.79 -11.06
N CYS A 117 13.05 12.24 -11.72
CA CYS A 117 14.14 11.52 -11.06
C CYS A 117 15.53 12.11 -11.38
N GLY A 118 15.62 13.06 -12.30
CA GLY A 118 16.88 13.68 -12.71
C GLY A 118 17.26 14.89 -11.84
N PRO A 119 18.35 15.59 -12.20
CA PRO A 119 18.83 16.76 -11.45
C PRO A 119 17.78 17.88 -11.33
N GLU A 120 16.85 17.96 -12.27
CA GLU A 120 15.79 18.97 -12.31
C GLU A 120 14.64 18.68 -11.33
N ALA A 121 14.53 17.44 -10.84
CA ALA A 121 13.45 16.97 -9.97
C ALA A 121 13.53 17.41 -8.51
N GLY A 122 14.44 18.34 -8.17
CA GLY A 122 14.80 18.67 -6.78
C GLY A 122 16.23 19.17 -6.59
N GLY A 123 17.02 19.24 -7.65
CA GLY A 123 18.22 20.09 -7.72
C GLY A 123 19.56 19.46 -7.33
N PHE A 124 19.59 18.29 -6.67
CA PHE A 124 20.85 17.76 -6.11
C PHE A 124 21.02 16.25 -6.29
N PRO A 125 22.21 15.80 -6.74
CA PRO A 125 22.60 14.39 -6.67
C PRO A 125 22.49 13.87 -5.23
N GLY A 126 22.08 12.61 -5.07
CA GLY A 126 22.00 11.98 -3.76
C GLY A 126 20.68 12.19 -3.03
N ARG A 127 19.63 12.63 -3.72
CA ARG A 127 18.28 12.84 -3.15
C ARG A 127 17.19 12.39 -4.11
N THR A 128 16.02 12.06 -3.57
CA THR A 128 14.81 11.73 -4.34
C THR A 128 13.58 12.39 -3.71
N THR A 129 12.74 13.02 -4.54
CA THR A 129 11.45 13.55 -4.11
C THR A 129 10.39 12.45 -4.05
N LEU A 130 9.23 12.74 -3.47
CA LEU A 130 8.10 11.81 -3.48
C LEU A 130 7.67 11.42 -4.91
N GLU A 131 7.66 12.35 -5.86
CA GLU A 131 7.30 12.05 -7.26
C GLU A 131 8.32 11.08 -7.89
N GLY A 132 9.62 11.35 -7.71
CA GLY A 132 10.69 10.47 -8.16
C GLY A 132 10.64 9.09 -7.51
N TRP A 133 10.41 9.04 -6.20
CA TRP A 133 10.20 7.80 -5.44
C TRP A 133 9.07 6.95 -6.01
N LEU A 134 7.89 7.53 -6.22
CA LEU A 134 6.73 6.83 -6.77
C LEU A 134 6.98 6.37 -8.22
N ALA A 135 7.63 7.20 -9.03
CA ALA A 135 8.00 6.85 -10.40
C ALA A 135 8.96 5.64 -10.47
N ARG A 136 9.95 5.59 -9.56
CA ARG A 136 10.89 4.47 -9.45
C ARG A 136 10.19 3.19 -9.00
N TRP A 137 9.33 3.26 -7.99
CA TRP A 137 8.52 2.11 -7.61
C TRP A 137 7.62 1.60 -8.74
N ALA A 138 7.01 2.51 -9.50
CA ALA A 138 6.19 2.13 -10.66
C ALA A 138 7.00 1.30 -11.67
N LEU A 139 8.22 1.75 -11.98
CA LEU A 139 9.15 1.03 -12.86
C LEU A 139 9.52 -0.36 -12.32
N TYR A 140 9.88 -0.44 -11.04
CA TYR A 140 10.36 -1.71 -10.47
C TYR A 140 9.25 -2.73 -10.22
N LEU A 141 8.01 -2.27 -10.00
CA LEU A 141 6.87 -3.14 -9.71
C LEU A 141 6.06 -3.52 -10.95
N SER A 142 6.25 -2.88 -12.11
CA SER A 142 5.41 -3.09 -13.30
C SER A 142 5.36 -4.55 -13.76
N ASP A 143 6.47 -5.26 -13.61
CA ASP A 143 6.66 -6.61 -14.14
C ASP A 143 6.50 -7.71 -13.07
N MET A 144 6.32 -7.30 -11.81
CA MET A 144 6.33 -8.21 -10.67
C MET A 144 4.92 -8.72 -10.37
N LYS A 145 4.79 -10.04 -10.19
CA LYS A 145 3.48 -10.68 -9.92
C LYS A 145 3.48 -11.56 -8.68
N ARG A 146 4.63 -12.10 -8.29
CA ARG A 146 4.80 -12.99 -7.14
C ARG A 146 5.95 -12.50 -6.28
N PHE A 147 5.95 -12.90 -5.01
CA PHE A 147 7.04 -12.60 -4.08
C PHE A 147 8.40 -13.05 -4.62
N THR A 148 8.46 -14.22 -5.25
CA THR A 148 9.70 -14.77 -5.84
C THR A 148 10.20 -14.01 -7.06
N ASP A 149 9.36 -13.17 -7.67
CA ASP A 149 9.75 -12.33 -8.80
C ASP A 149 10.47 -11.07 -8.32
N LEU A 150 10.30 -10.67 -7.04
CA LEU A 150 10.92 -9.48 -6.48
C LEU A 150 12.45 -9.57 -6.52
N PRO A 151 13.16 -8.46 -6.74
CA PRO A 151 14.60 -8.38 -6.50
C PRO A 151 14.98 -8.91 -5.12
N LEU A 152 16.16 -9.52 -5.05
CA LEU A 152 16.62 -10.21 -3.84
C LEU A 152 16.61 -9.31 -2.60
N TYR A 153 16.99 -8.03 -2.76
CA TYR A 153 16.98 -7.06 -1.67
C TYR A 153 15.58 -6.81 -1.08
N LEU A 154 14.50 -6.85 -1.88
CA LEU A 154 13.13 -6.71 -1.38
C LEU A 154 12.63 -7.98 -0.68
N GLN A 155 13.07 -9.15 -1.15
CA GLN A 155 12.79 -10.40 -0.43
C GLN A 155 13.49 -10.40 0.93
N TYR A 156 14.75 -9.94 1.00
CA TYR A 156 15.46 -9.77 2.26
C TYR A 156 14.88 -8.66 3.12
N LEU A 157 14.40 -7.55 2.55
CA LEU A 157 13.68 -6.54 3.32
C LEU A 157 12.48 -7.16 4.04
N CYS A 158 11.66 -7.96 3.36
CA CYS A 158 10.54 -8.66 3.99
C CYS A 158 11.01 -9.54 5.17
N LYS A 159 12.12 -10.27 5.00
CA LYS A 159 12.70 -11.11 6.05
C LYS A 159 13.26 -10.30 7.23
N ILE A 160 13.95 -9.20 6.94
CA ILE A 160 14.45 -8.25 7.93
C ILE A 160 13.28 -7.71 8.76
N MET A 161 12.24 -7.17 8.10
CA MET A 161 11.09 -6.60 8.79
C MET A 161 10.41 -7.63 9.70
N PHE A 162 10.27 -8.88 9.24
CA PHE A 162 9.75 -9.96 10.07
C PHE A 162 10.62 -10.19 11.31
N ASN A 163 11.93 -10.35 11.15
CA ASN A 163 12.85 -10.60 12.25
C ASN A 163 12.96 -9.41 13.23
N VAL A 164 12.86 -8.18 12.72
CA VAL A 164 12.83 -6.97 13.54
C VAL A 164 11.60 -6.99 14.45
N ILE A 165 10.44 -7.39 13.93
CA ILE A 165 9.19 -7.44 14.71
C ILE A 165 9.17 -8.67 15.63
N ASP A 166 9.61 -9.85 15.18
CA ASP A 166 9.82 -11.04 16.02
C ASP A 166 11.18 -10.99 16.73
N ARG A 167 11.43 -9.92 17.49
CA ARG A 167 12.68 -9.71 18.22
C ARG A 167 13.06 -10.88 19.14
N THR A 168 12.07 -11.62 19.64
CA THR A 168 12.29 -12.78 20.51
C THR A 168 12.68 -14.05 19.75
N GLY A 169 12.65 -14.04 18.42
CA GLY A 169 13.01 -15.18 17.58
C GLY A 169 12.11 -16.39 17.79
N THR A 170 10.82 -16.16 18.07
CA THR A 170 9.85 -17.23 18.37
C THR A 170 9.29 -17.89 17.11
N GLY A 171 9.55 -17.31 15.94
CA GLY A 171 9.00 -17.71 14.65
C GLY A 171 7.63 -17.13 14.36
N ALA A 172 7.10 -16.25 15.23
CA ALA A 172 5.78 -15.65 15.06
C ALA A 172 5.70 -14.25 15.66
N ILE A 173 5.11 -13.30 14.91
CA ILE A 173 4.83 -11.96 15.40
C ILE A 173 3.61 -12.01 16.32
N THR A 174 3.75 -11.46 17.52
CA THR A 174 2.66 -11.32 18.48
C THR A 174 2.03 -9.93 18.38
N LYS A 175 0.79 -9.79 18.88
CA LYS A 175 0.12 -8.48 18.96
C LYS A 175 0.95 -7.45 19.73
N GLN A 176 1.63 -7.90 20.80
CA GLN A 176 2.49 -7.06 21.63
C GLN A 176 3.76 -6.62 20.89
N SER A 177 4.40 -7.52 20.14
CA SER A 177 5.61 -7.18 19.39
C SER A 177 5.31 -6.25 18.21
N LEU A 178 4.17 -6.45 17.55
CA LEU A 178 3.65 -5.52 16.53
C LEU A 178 3.36 -4.13 17.11
N ALA A 179 2.71 -4.05 18.27
CA ALA A 179 2.44 -2.79 18.97
C ALA A 179 3.74 -2.05 19.33
N ALA A 180 4.74 -2.78 19.83
CA ALA A 180 6.05 -2.23 20.15
C ALA A 180 6.75 -1.68 18.89
N PHE A 181 6.65 -2.39 17.76
CA PHE A 181 7.18 -1.92 16.49
C PHE A 181 6.51 -0.61 16.02
N TYR A 182 5.18 -0.55 16.03
CA TYR A 182 4.46 0.69 15.70
C TYR A 182 4.83 1.86 16.62
N ARG A 183 5.05 1.59 17.91
CA ARG A 183 5.43 2.63 18.86
C ARG A 183 6.84 3.15 18.63
N SER A 184 7.82 2.25 18.53
CA SER A 184 9.23 2.61 18.59
C SER A 184 9.82 2.91 17.23
N VAL A 185 9.42 2.15 16.20
CA VAL A 185 9.96 2.32 14.83
C VAL A 185 9.11 3.30 14.04
N ILE A 186 7.78 3.14 14.05
CA ILE A 186 6.90 4.06 13.30
C ILE A 186 6.67 5.37 14.07
N GLY A 187 6.74 5.35 15.40
CA GLY A 187 6.55 6.55 16.22
C GLY A 187 5.09 6.89 16.51
N LEU A 188 4.17 5.92 16.40
CA LEU A 188 2.76 6.16 16.68
C LEU A 188 2.51 6.43 18.19
N PRO A 189 1.64 7.39 18.53
CA PRO A 189 1.28 7.65 19.92
C PRO A 189 0.50 6.46 20.50
N ALA A 190 0.63 6.25 21.81
CA ALA A 190 0.01 5.11 22.50
C ALA A 190 -1.52 5.02 22.25
N THR A 191 -2.21 6.16 22.28
CA THR A 191 -3.66 6.23 22.01
C THR A 191 -4.02 5.68 20.63
N ARG A 192 -3.21 5.99 19.61
CA ARG A 192 -3.44 5.50 18.26
C ARG A 192 -3.17 4.01 18.15
N ILE A 193 -2.17 3.50 18.86
CA ILE A 193 -1.88 2.06 18.88
C ILE A 193 -3.05 1.31 19.49
N ASP A 194 -3.56 1.77 20.64
CA ASP A 194 -4.71 1.15 21.32
C ASP A 194 -5.96 1.11 20.41
N GLU A 195 -6.16 2.13 19.58
CA GLU A 195 -7.26 2.17 18.60
C GLU A 195 -7.14 1.12 17.48
N ILE A 196 -5.93 0.88 16.97
CA ILE A 196 -5.74 0.14 15.71
C ILE A 196 -5.21 -1.27 15.89
N ILE A 197 -4.53 -1.57 17.01
CA ILE A 197 -3.71 -2.78 17.12
C ILE A 197 -4.51 -4.07 17.03
N ASP A 198 -5.72 -4.08 17.60
CA ASP A 198 -6.62 -5.22 17.52
C ASP A 198 -7.04 -5.47 16.07
N THR A 199 -7.49 -4.41 15.38
CA THR A 199 -7.87 -4.50 13.96
C THR A 199 -6.69 -4.94 13.10
N ALA A 200 -5.51 -4.33 13.29
CA ALA A 200 -4.32 -4.64 12.52
C ALA A 200 -3.93 -6.12 12.66
N TYR A 201 -3.84 -6.60 13.89
CA TYR A 201 -3.42 -7.97 14.17
C TYR A 201 -4.47 -8.99 13.72
N ASP A 202 -5.76 -8.72 13.97
CA ASP A 202 -6.84 -9.62 13.58
C ASP A 202 -6.95 -9.70 12.06
N ARG A 203 -6.70 -8.62 11.32
CA ARG A 203 -6.67 -8.65 9.86
C ARG A 203 -5.52 -9.50 9.35
N MET A 204 -4.30 -9.32 9.86
CA MET A 204 -3.14 -10.09 9.43
C MET A 204 -3.22 -11.57 9.82
N THR A 205 -3.95 -11.92 10.88
CA THR A 205 -4.13 -13.29 11.37
C THR A 205 -5.46 -13.93 10.95
N SER A 206 -6.30 -13.24 10.18
CA SER A 206 -7.67 -13.67 9.87
C SER A 206 -8.48 -14.04 11.12
N ASN A 207 -8.54 -13.11 12.09
CA ASN A 207 -9.15 -13.27 13.42
C ASN A 207 -8.57 -14.46 14.21
N GLY A 208 -7.26 -14.65 14.15
CA GLY A 208 -6.56 -15.74 14.84
C GLY A 208 -6.65 -17.11 14.16
N TYR A 209 -7.22 -17.21 12.95
CA TYR A 209 -7.20 -18.45 12.17
C TYR A 209 -5.79 -18.83 11.70
N LEU A 210 -4.95 -17.82 11.44
CA LEU A 210 -3.56 -17.96 11.05
C LEU A 210 -2.64 -17.46 12.17
N ILE A 211 -1.48 -18.10 12.29
CA ILE A 211 -0.37 -17.57 13.08
C ILE A 211 0.37 -16.57 12.18
N LEU A 212 0.78 -15.42 12.71
CA LEU A 212 1.57 -14.45 11.96
C LEU A 212 3.06 -14.87 11.92
N ASP A 213 3.31 -16.03 11.32
CA ASP A 213 4.64 -16.55 11.03
C ASP A 213 5.23 -15.90 9.77
N TYR A 214 6.46 -16.29 9.40
CA TYR A 214 7.14 -15.70 8.24
C TYR A 214 6.35 -15.91 6.93
N GLY A 215 5.73 -17.07 6.73
CA GLY A 215 4.95 -17.35 5.53
C GLY A 215 3.73 -16.44 5.40
N THR A 216 2.99 -16.28 6.50
CA THR A 216 1.82 -15.38 6.57
C THR A 216 2.26 -13.92 6.42
N PHE A 217 3.38 -13.54 7.02
CA PHE A 217 3.95 -12.20 6.88
C PHE A 217 4.37 -11.90 5.43
N VAL A 218 4.98 -12.86 4.73
CA VAL A 218 5.32 -12.73 3.30
C VAL A 218 4.08 -12.44 2.46
N HIS A 219 2.95 -13.11 2.73
CA HIS A 219 1.69 -12.82 2.04
C HIS A 219 1.21 -11.39 2.32
N CYS A 220 1.26 -10.95 3.58
CA CYS A 220 0.89 -9.58 3.95
C CYS A 220 1.79 -8.56 3.26
N PHE A 221 3.12 -8.75 3.30
CA PHE A 221 4.11 -7.86 2.68
C PHE A 221 3.98 -7.80 1.16
N THR A 222 3.77 -8.95 0.52
CA THR A 222 3.55 -9.05 -0.94
C THR A 222 2.32 -8.25 -1.35
N ASN A 223 1.22 -8.39 -0.60
CA ASN A 223 0.01 -7.61 -0.83
C ASN A 223 0.21 -6.13 -0.47
N TRP A 224 1.08 -5.80 0.49
CA TRP A 224 1.41 -4.41 0.81
C TRP A 224 2.13 -3.74 -0.37
N LEU A 225 3.04 -4.44 -1.01
CA LEU A 225 3.78 -3.88 -2.14
C LEU A 225 2.97 -3.86 -3.45
N MET A 226 2.27 -4.96 -3.78
CA MET A 226 1.64 -5.15 -5.09
C MET A 226 0.11 -5.09 -5.07
N GLY A 227 -0.52 -5.16 -3.89
CA GLY A 227 -1.98 -5.14 -3.75
C GLY A 227 -2.58 -3.81 -4.17
N LYS A 228 -3.61 -3.89 -5.03
CA LYS A 228 -4.30 -2.73 -5.61
C LYS A 228 -5.66 -2.44 -4.96
N ASN A 229 -6.15 -3.36 -4.14
CA ASN A 229 -7.45 -3.24 -3.50
C ASN A 229 -7.32 -2.52 -2.16
N PRO A 230 -8.29 -1.67 -1.78
CA PRO A 230 -8.33 -1.08 -0.46
C PRO A 230 -8.76 -2.10 0.61
N ASN A 231 -8.45 -1.80 1.86
CA ASN A 231 -8.97 -2.43 3.08
C ASN A 231 -8.55 -3.87 3.33
N GLY A 232 -7.51 -4.37 2.65
CA GLY A 232 -6.95 -5.67 2.95
C GLY A 232 -5.98 -5.66 4.15
N PRO A 233 -5.56 -6.85 4.63
CA PRO A 233 -4.65 -6.99 5.76
C PRO A 233 -3.29 -6.32 5.53
N GLU A 234 -2.92 -6.09 4.28
CA GLU A 234 -1.68 -5.46 3.88
C GLU A 234 -1.48 -4.03 4.37
N GLN A 235 -2.56 -3.29 4.63
CA GLN A 235 -2.47 -1.88 5.06
C GLN A 235 -1.79 -1.73 6.43
N TRP A 236 -1.62 -2.83 7.16
CA TRP A 236 -1.08 -2.85 8.51
C TRP A 236 0.37 -3.34 8.57
N VAL A 237 1.01 -3.70 7.46
CA VAL A 237 2.33 -4.38 7.51
C VAL A 237 3.45 -3.47 7.98
N LEU A 238 3.54 -2.25 7.43
CA LEU A 238 4.62 -1.30 7.75
C LEU A 238 4.07 -0.07 8.47
N VAL A 239 3.27 0.72 7.76
CA VAL A 239 2.72 1.99 8.26
C VAL A 239 1.20 1.93 8.23
N PRO A 240 0.54 1.89 9.38
CA PRO A 240 -0.92 1.96 9.45
C PRO A 240 -1.46 3.26 8.83
N PRO A 241 -2.64 3.24 8.19
CA PRO A 241 -3.26 4.45 7.67
C PRO A 241 -3.56 5.46 8.78
N LYS A 242 -3.32 6.75 8.50
CA LYS A 242 -3.62 7.86 9.44
C LYS A 242 -5.12 8.13 9.61
N GLY A 243 -5.92 7.78 8.60
CA GLY A 243 -7.36 8.01 8.59
C GLY A 243 -8.13 7.19 9.63
N SER A 244 -9.43 7.46 9.71
CA SER A 244 -10.37 6.58 10.41
C SER A 244 -10.25 5.15 9.90
N LEU A 245 -10.50 4.17 10.78
CA LEU A 245 -10.49 2.76 10.40
C LEU A 245 -11.28 2.54 9.10
N PRO A 246 -10.76 1.74 8.17
CA PRO A 246 -11.44 1.53 6.91
C PRO A 246 -12.84 0.95 7.16
N GLN A 247 -13.85 1.60 6.58
CA GLN A 247 -15.22 1.10 6.66
C GLN A 247 -15.27 -0.29 6.01
N PRO A 248 -16.08 -1.22 6.56
CA PRO A 248 -16.26 -2.51 5.92
C PRO A 248 -16.70 -2.31 4.47
N PRO A 249 -16.16 -3.10 3.51
CA PRO A 249 -16.44 -2.92 2.09
C PRO A 249 -17.93 -3.02 1.75
N PHE A 250 -18.72 -3.67 2.63
CA PHE A 250 -20.16 -3.76 2.56
C PHE A 250 -20.75 -3.45 3.94
N PRO A 251 -21.02 -2.18 4.27
CA PRO A 251 -21.71 -1.84 5.51
C PRO A 251 -23.13 -2.41 5.43
N VAL A 252 -23.45 -3.37 6.30
CA VAL A 252 -24.80 -3.89 6.41
C VAL A 252 -25.64 -2.89 7.19
N ASP A 253 -26.57 -2.22 6.52
CA ASP A 253 -27.49 -1.29 7.16
C ASP A 253 -28.64 -2.07 7.82
N TYR A 254 -28.53 -2.25 9.13
CA TYR A 254 -29.57 -2.88 9.94
C TYR A 254 -30.73 -1.93 10.30
N SER A 255 -30.70 -0.65 9.88
CA SER A 255 -31.79 0.29 10.15
C SER A 255 -33.12 -0.20 9.59
N ALA A 256 -33.09 -0.93 8.46
CA ALA A 256 -34.25 -1.58 7.86
C ALA A 256 -34.90 -2.63 8.80
N LEU A 257 -34.11 -3.33 9.64
CA LEU A 257 -34.64 -4.33 10.59
C LEU A 257 -35.31 -3.69 11.81
N ASN A 258 -34.92 -2.46 12.17
CA ASN A 258 -35.46 -1.71 13.30
C ASN A 258 -36.49 -0.64 12.87
N THR A 259 -36.90 -0.64 11.60
CA THR A 259 -37.84 0.34 11.08
C THR A 259 -39.25 0.01 11.57
N GLU A 260 -39.91 0.96 12.22
CA GLU A 260 -41.30 0.82 12.68
C GLU A 260 -42.21 0.40 11.50
N PRO A 261 -43.21 -0.47 11.70
CA PRO A 261 -44.04 -1.00 10.62
C PRO A 261 -44.72 0.07 9.75
N ALA A 262 -44.99 1.26 10.31
CA ALA A 262 -45.58 2.40 9.62
C ALA A 262 -44.61 3.10 8.64
N LYS A 263 -43.30 2.85 8.76
CA LYS A 263 -42.24 3.41 7.91
C LYS A 263 -41.71 2.40 6.89
N LEU A 264 -42.17 1.15 6.94
CA LEU A 264 -41.90 0.13 5.93
C LEU A 264 -42.77 0.40 4.71
N GLU A 265 -42.15 0.75 3.58
CA GLU A 265 -42.88 0.87 2.32
C GLU A 265 -43.04 -0.52 1.67
N PRO A 266 -44.25 -0.88 1.21
CA PRO A 266 -44.44 -2.06 0.40
C PRO A 266 -43.66 -1.92 -0.90
N TYR A 267 -42.85 -2.93 -1.24
CA TYR A 267 -42.15 -2.97 -2.52
C TYR A 267 -43.19 -2.91 -3.66
N ALA A 268 -43.11 -1.84 -4.46
CA ALA A 268 -43.95 -1.63 -5.64
C ALA A 268 -43.04 -1.51 -6.87
N PRO A 269 -43.00 -2.51 -7.77
CA PRO A 269 -42.07 -2.55 -8.89
C PRO A 269 -42.26 -1.40 -9.89
N ASP A 270 -43.41 -0.73 -9.85
CA ASP A 270 -43.78 0.33 -10.79
C ASP A 270 -43.47 1.75 -10.27
N LYS A 271 -43.03 1.89 -9.01
CA LYS A 271 -42.71 3.19 -8.41
C LYS A 271 -41.19 3.40 -8.38
N LYS A 272 -40.70 4.32 -9.20
CA LYS A 272 -39.33 4.86 -9.06
C LYS A 272 -39.28 5.71 -7.79
N THR A 273 -38.74 5.15 -6.71
CA THR A 273 -38.41 5.90 -5.50
C THR A 273 -36.94 6.29 -5.54
N ASN A 274 -36.57 7.42 -4.91
CA ASN A 274 -35.17 7.85 -4.75
C ASN A 274 -34.43 7.05 -3.66
N ARG A 275 -34.94 5.88 -3.26
CA ARG A 275 -34.38 5.07 -2.17
C ARG A 275 -33.86 3.75 -2.73
N HIS A 276 -32.60 3.45 -2.44
CA HIS A 276 -31.96 2.21 -2.82
C HIS A 276 -32.51 1.07 -1.97
N SER A 277 -33.07 0.05 -2.64
CA SER A 277 -33.49 -1.18 -1.98
C SER A 277 -32.26 -1.94 -1.47
N VAL A 278 -32.21 -2.20 -0.16
CA VAL A 278 -31.24 -3.11 0.44
C VAL A 278 -31.83 -4.52 0.37
N ILE A 279 -31.17 -5.42 -0.36
CA ILE A 279 -31.52 -6.85 -0.33
C ILE A 279 -30.92 -7.41 0.96
N VAL A 280 -31.78 -7.95 1.83
CA VAL A 280 -31.38 -8.69 3.04
C VAL A 280 -30.97 -10.12 2.68
#